data_AF-A0A969T9L1-F1
#
_entry.id   AF-A0A969T9L1-F1
#
_cell.length_a   1.000
_cell.length_b   1.000
_cell.length_c   1.000
_cell.angle_alpha   90.00
_cell.angle_beta   90.00
_cell.angle_gamma   90.00
#
_symmetry.space_group_name_H-M   'P 1'
#
loop_
_entity.id
_entity.type
_entity.pdbx_description
1 polymer ?
#
loop_
_entity_poly.entity_id
_entity_poly.type
_entity_poly.pdbx_seq_one_letter_code
_entity_poly.pdbx_strand_id
1 'polypeptide(L)' 'MNAHKVEVILTESGTLTLKGLPFQAGEAVEVIILSSQPEPEKASVSPSNLMSLHGTVISYDEPSEPAIASEDWEALK' A
#
# COMPACT_ATOMS: atom_id res chain seq x y z
N MET A 1 -5.44 6.96 19.06
CA MET A 1 -4.15 7.56 18.68
C MET A 1 -4.37 8.30 17.37
N ASN A 2 -4.23 9.62 17.34
CA ASN A 2 -4.36 10.41 16.12
C ASN A 2 -2.97 10.55 15.50
N ALA A 3 -2.76 9.98 14.32
CA ALA A 3 -1.47 9.99 13.64
C ALA A 3 -1.52 10.89 12.40
N HIS A 4 -0.54 11.78 12.26
CA HIS A 4 -0.35 12.59 11.07
C HIS A 4 0.86 12.05 10.30
N LYS A 5 0.63 11.54 9.08
CA LYS A 5 1.69 10.96 8.25
C LYS A 5 2.25 12.02 7.29
N VAL A 6 3.57 12.16 7.26
CA VAL A 6 4.30 12.97 6.27
C VAL A 6 5.33 12.06 5.62
N GLU A 7 5.30 11.97 4.29
CA GLU A 7 6.27 11.21 3.49
C GLU A 7 7.32 12.16 2.93
N VAL A 8 8.59 11.92 3.25
CA VAL A 8 9.72 12.75 2.81
C VAL A 8 10.88 11.84 2.41
N ILE A 9 11.47 12.10 1.25
CA ILE A 9 12.74 11.48 0.85
C ILE A 9 13.85 12.24 1.58
N LEU A 10 14.60 11.55 2.43
CA LEU A 10 15.74 12.15 3.12
C LEU A 10 16.81 12.56 2.10
N THR A 11 17.29 13.80 2.20
CA THR A 11 18.46 14.27 1.46
C THR A 11 19.76 13.80 2.12
N GLU A 12 20.89 13.91 1.43
CA GLU A 12 22.21 13.42 1.88
C GLU A 12 22.64 13.90 3.29
N SER A 13 22.11 15.03 3.76
CA SER A 13 22.38 15.59 5.08
C SER A 13 21.67 14.88 6.25
N GLY A 14 20.82 13.87 5.99
CA GLY A 14 20.15 13.07 7.03
C GLY A 14 19.24 13.86 7.97
N THR A 15 18.93 15.11 7.65
CA THR A 15 18.17 16.02 8.51
C THR A 15 16.73 16.14 8.01
N LEU A 16 15.76 15.88 8.88
CA LEU A 16 14.32 16.03 8.60
C LEU A 16 13.75 17.23 9.37
N THR A 17 13.12 18.17 8.67
CA THR A 17 12.43 19.32 9.29
C THR A 17 10.93 19.22 9.04
N LEU A 18 10.14 18.96 10.09
CA LEU A 18 8.68 18.94 10.03
C LEU A 18 8.13 20.35 10.33
N LYS A 19 7.23 20.85 9.47
CA LYS A 19 6.59 22.17 9.62
C LYS A 19 5.08 22.05 9.49
N GLY A 20 4.34 22.92 10.17
CA GLY A 20 2.88 23.01 10.04
C GLY A 20 2.12 21.81 10.60
N LEU A 21 2.67 21.14 11.62
CA LEU A 21 1.97 20.03 12.28
C LEU A 21 0.69 20.54 12.97
N PRO A 22 -0.43 19.81 12.89
CA PRO A 22 -1.72 20.23 13.45
C PRO A 22 -1.82 20.01 14.97
N PHE A 23 -0.73 20.28 15.70
CA PHE A 23 -0.65 20.14 17.16
C PHE A 23 -0.57 21.52 17.82
N GLN A 24 -1.10 21.64 19.03
CA GLN A 24 -1.12 22.86 19.82
C GLN A 24 0.06 22.91 20.82
N ALA A 25 0.37 24.11 21.31
CA ALA A 25 1.40 24.29 22.32
C ALA A 25 1.04 23.52 23.61
N GLY A 26 1.99 22.72 24.11
CA GLY A 26 1.82 21.91 25.31
C GLY A 26 1.31 20.49 25.06
N GLU A 27 0.96 20.12 23.83
CA GLU A 27 0.64 18.73 23.49
C GLU A 27 1.91 17.87 23.44
N ALA A 28 1.85 16.71 24.08
CA ALA A 28 2.89 15.69 23.96
C ALA A 28 2.75 14.99 22.61
N VAL A 29 3.83 14.97 21.82
CA VAL A 29 3.87 14.35 20.49
C VAL A 29 4.96 13.28 20.44
N GLU A 30 4.64 12.16 19.79
CA GLU A 30 5.59 11.07 19.52
C GLU A 30 5.90 11.06 18.01
N VAL A 31 7.18 10.96 17.67
CA VAL A 31 7.65 10.93 16.27
C VAL A 31 8.21 9.54 15.99
N ILE A 32 7.60 8.85 15.01
CA ILE A 32 8.04 7.53 14.56
C ILE A 32 8.58 7.67 13.13
N ILE A 33 9.84 7.29 12.93
CA ILE A 33 10.50 7.29 11.61
C ILE A 33 10.51 5.84 11.12
N LEU A 34 9.87 5.60 9.98
CA LEU A 34 9.87 4.31 9.31
C LEU A 34 10.62 4.44 7.99
N SER A 35 11.56 3.52 7.73
CA SER A 35 12.16 3.40 6.40
C SER A 35 11.13 2.78 5.46
N SER A 36 10.56 3.58 4.57
CA SER A 36 9.80 3.07 3.43
C SER A 36 10.79 2.83 2.30
N GLN A 37 10.95 1.58 1.88
CA GLN A 37 11.53 1.32 0.56
C GLN A 37 10.62 2.03 -0.44
N PRO A 38 11.13 2.91 -1.31
CA PRO A 38 10.30 3.50 -2.35
C PRO A 38 9.67 2.33 -3.09
N GLU A 39 8.33 2.26 -3.11
CA GLU A 39 7.68 1.39 -4.08
C GLU A 39 8.28 1.79 -5.43
N PRO A 40 8.80 0.83 -6.21
CA PRO A 40 9.43 1.16 -7.47
C PRO A 40 8.44 2.00 -8.27
N GLU A 41 8.81 3.26 -8.51
CA GLU A 41 8.13 4.09 -9.49
C GLU A 41 7.95 3.25 -10.73
N LYS A 42 6.71 3.19 -11.21
CA LYS A 42 6.29 2.40 -12.38
C LYS A 42 7.36 2.41 -13.47
N ALA A 43 8.15 1.35 -13.56
CA ALA A 43 8.71 0.74 -14.76
C ALA A 43 10.02 0.00 -14.44
N SER A 44 9.92 -1.30 -14.19
CA SER A 44 10.76 -2.24 -14.94
C SER A 44 10.05 -3.58 -14.95
N VAL A 45 9.72 -4.03 -16.16
CA VAL A 45 9.16 -5.35 -16.41
C VAL A 45 10.28 -6.36 -16.14
N SER A 46 10.49 -6.70 -14.87
CA SER A 46 11.16 -7.94 -14.50
C SER A 46 10.27 -9.10 -14.96
N PRO A 47 10.81 -10.25 -15.38
CA PRO A 47 9.99 -11.42 -15.72
C PRO A 47 9.13 -11.91 -14.53
N SER A 48 9.45 -11.48 -13.30
CA SER A 48 8.64 -11.66 -12.09
C SER A 48 7.44 -10.70 -11.96
N ASN A 49 7.42 -9.57 -12.69
CA ASN A 49 6.27 -8.64 -12.76
C ASN A 49 5.17 -9.12 -13.72
N LEU A 50 5.39 -10.20 -14.47
CA LEU A 50 4.36 -10.84 -15.30
C LEU A 50 3.23 -11.49 -14.47
N MET A 51 3.38 -11.57 -13.14
CA MET A 51 2.40 -12.14 -12.22
C MET A 51 1.67 -11.08 -11.37
N SER A 52 1.93 -9.79 -11.58
CA SER A 52 1.21 -8.74 -10.85
C SER A 52 -0.12 -8.41 -11.52
N LEU A 53 -1.23 -8.68 -10.84
CA LEU A 53 -2.58 -8.26 -11.26
C LEU A 53 -2.88 -6.80 -10.89
N HIS A 54 -1.90 -6.08 -10.35
CA HIS A 54 -2.08 -4.72 -9.89
C HIS A 54 -2.38 -3.78 -11.06
N GLY A 55 -3.60 -3.20 -11.07
CA GLY A 55 -4.09 -2.36 -12.16
C GLY A 55 -4.89 -3.10 -13.25
N THR A 56 -5.01 -4.43 -13.15
CA THR A 56 -5.89 -5.20 -14.03
C THR A 56 -7.33 -5.08 -13.55
N VAL A 57 -8.23 -4.66 -14.45
CA VAL A 57 -9.67 -4.68 -14.18
C VAL A 57 -10.17 -6.09 -14.48
N ILE A 58 -10.49 -6.85 -13.44
CA ILE A 58 -11.17 -8.14 -13.56
C ILE A 58 -12.67 -7.84 -13.59
N SER A 59 -13.28 -8.01 -14.77
CA SER A 59 -14.73 -7.96 -14.93
C SER A 59 -15.29 -9.37 -14.77
N TYR A 60 -16.39 -9.48 -14.04
CA TYR A 60 -17.18 -10.70 -13.99
C TYR A 60 -18.59 -10.32 -14.40
N ASP A 61 -19.05 -10.90 -15.51
CA ASP A 61 -20.25 -10.43 -16.20
C ASP A 61 -21.53 -10.73 -15.40
N GLU A 62 -21.52 -11.79 -14.57
CA GLU A 62 -22.69 -12.24 -13.80
C GLU A 62 -22.37 -12.51 -12.32
N PRO A 63 -22.07 -11.47 -11.52
CA PRO A 63 -21.58 -11.60 -10.12
C PRO A 63 -22.56 -12.17 -9.12
N SER A 64 -23.81 -12.39 -9.51
CA SER A 64 -24.85 -12.96 -8.66
C SER A 64 -25.25 -14.38 -9.06
N GLU A 65 -24.51 -15.04 -9.97
CA GLU A 65 -24.78 -16.43 -10.28
C GLU A 65 -24.64 -17.33 -9.03
N PRO A 66 -25.52 -18.35 -8.89
CA PRO A 66 -25.40 -19.32 -7.82
C PRO A 66 -24.04 -20.02 -7.89
N ALA A 67 -23.40 -20.23 -6.74
CA ALA A 67 -22.18 -21.01 -6.67
C ALA A 67 -22.40 -22.44 -7.19
N ILE A 68 -21.38 -22.98 -7.87
CA ILE A 68 -21.36 -24.40 -8.27
C ILE A 68 -21.36 -25.32 -7.04
N ALA A 69 -21.91 -26.53 -7.19
CA ALA A 69 -21.96 -27.51 -6.13
C ALA A 69 -20.54 -27.87 -5.63
N SER A 70 -20.43 -28.21 -4.35
CA SER A 70 -19.15 -28.52 -3.70
C SER A 70 -18.39 -29.67 -4.36
N GLU A 71 -19.11 -30.64 -4.92
CA GLU A 71 -18.59 -31.81 -5.61
C GLU A 71 -17.83 -31.44 -6.90
N ASP A 72 -18.12 -30.27 -7.47
CA ASP A 72 -17.54 -29.78 -8.72
C ASP A 72 -16.35 -28.83 -8.48
N TRP A 73 -15.95 -28.61 -7.22
CA TRP A 73 -14.82 -27.73 -6.91
C TRP A 73 -13.50 -28.42 -7.24
N GLU A 74 -12.75 -27.87 -8.19
CA GLU A 74 -11.41 -28.36 -8.57
C GLU A 74 -10.43 -28.41 -7.39
N ALA A 75 -10.61 -27.56 -6.37
CA ALA A 75 -9.75 -27.53 -5.19
C ALA A 75 -9.94 -28.73 -4.24
N LEU A 76 -11.03 -29.49 -4.39
CA LEU A 76 -11.37 -30.65 -3.58
C LEU A 76 -11.11 -31.99 -4.31
N LYS A 77 -10.58 -31.94 -5.54
CA LYS A 77 -10.09 -33.10 -6.29
C LYS A 77 -8.63 -33.40 -5.95
#